data_AF-Q4CS64-F1
#
_entry.id   AF-Q4CS64-F1
#
_cell.length_a   1.000
_cell.length_b   1.000
_cell.length_c   1.000
_cell.angle_alpha   90.00
_cell.angle_beta   90.00
_cell.angle_gamma   90.00
#
_symmetry.space_group_name_H-M   'P 1'
#
loop_
_entity.id
_entity.type
_entity.pdbx_description
1 polymer ?
#
loop_
_entity_poly.entity_id
_entity_poly.type
_entity_poly.pdbx_seq_one_letter_code
_entity_poly.pdbx_strand_id
1 'polypeptide(L)'
;MDRAHILRLLENLRSADNTLRKSAEAEYESIIQGNSVWMMCNLSELCAVTDSAPTMQMGLVLLKKLFSSKHNCFDVSDAQTQQAVKGLMSQVLGKAAFGPQRGLAAACVSALVVKMHALGQEWGELWQSVFQILENAESDHQLKTICCEIIATTGPSMASYFESHTGRLVTGIKNCLADPSVEARRSAFDALVNVAMCRSIPDFAQLVPLMLQVVQDSLNASNWDDAEQLTGKLADGVAHAPGLFAGHTSAVLHGLMEVASAPSV
;
A
#
# COMPACT_ATOMS: atom_id res chain seq x y z
N MET A 1 28.78 -14.05 -1.92
CA MET A 1 28.58 -12.88 -1.03
C MET A 1 27.69 -13.33 0.12
N ASP A 2 28.00 -12.95 1.36
CA ASP A 2 27.30 -13.38 2.57
C ASP A 2 26.43 -12.27 3.17
N ARG A 3 25.65 -12.59 4.21
CA ARG A 3 24.76 -11.63 4.91
C ARG A 3 25.52 -10.45 5.50
N ALA A 4 26.76 -10.66 5.96
CA ALA A 4 27.59 -9.60 6.53
C ALA A 4 27.98 -8.55 5.48
N HIS A 5 28.24 -9.00 4.25
CA HIS A 5 28.51 -8.11 3.12
C HIS A 5 27.34 -7.16 2.82
N ILE A 6 26.11 -7.68 2.79
CA ILE A 6 24.92 -6.87 2.50
C ILE A 6 24.65 -5.87 3.62
N LEU A 7 24.78 -6.29 4.87
CA LEU A 7 24.64 -5.38 6.00
C LEU A 7 25.61 -4.21 5.91
N ARG A 8 26.87 -4.48 5.57
CA ARG A 8 27.89 -3.44 5.35
C ARG A 8 27.55 -2.54 4.17
N LEU A 9 27.06 -3.11 3.06
CA LEU A 9 26.61 -2.34 1.91
C LEU A 9 25.49 -1.37 2.30
N LEU A 10 24.47 -1.85 3.01
CA LEU A 10 23.35 -1.01 3.47
C LEU A 10 23.76 0.06 4.47
N GLU A 11 24.74 -0.24 5.32
CA GLU A 11 25.32 0.74 6.24
C GLU A 11 26.09 1.83 5.47
N ASN A 12 26.93 1.45 4.52
CA ASN A 12 27.68 2.39 3.69
C ASN A 12 26.77 3.27 2.82
N LEU A 13 25.68 2.72 2.28
CA LEU A 13 24.65 3.47 1.55
C LEU A 13 23.99 4.56 2.40
N ARG A 14 24.05 4.44 3.73
CA ARG A 14 23.51 5.39 4.69
C ARG A 14 24.58 6.26 5.35
N SER A 15 25.84 6.11 4.95
CA SER A 15 26.94 6.87 5.51
C SER A 15 26.79 8.37 5.21
N ALA A 16 27.16 9.20 6.19
CA ALA A 16 27.28 10.65 5.98
C ALA A 16 28.50 11.01 5.10
N ASP A 17 29.48 10.11 4.97
CA ASP A 17 30.60 10.27 4.06
C ASP A 17 30.16 10.01 2.61
N ASN A 18 30.15 11.08 1.81
CA ASN A 18 29.78 11.02 0.40
C ASN A 18 30.66 10.08 -0.43
N THR A 19 31.92 9.86 -0.07
CA THR A 19 32.83 8.96 -0.79
C THR A 19 32.42 7.52 -0.56
N LEU A 20 32.19 7.14 0.71
CA LEU A 20 31.69 5.81 1.08
C LEU A 20 30.31 5.55 0.47
N ARG A 21 29.40 6.52 0.55
CA ARG A 21 28.05 6.38 -0.02
C ARG A 21 28.07 6.16 -1.53
N LYS A 22 28.84 6.96 -2.28
CA LYS A 22 28.98 6.79 -3.74
C LYS A 22 29.62 5.45 -4.12
N SER A 23 30.62 5.00 -3.36
CA SER A 23 31.22 3.68 -3.58
C SER A 23 30.21 2.56 -3.37
N ALA A 24 29.38 2.65 -2.33
CA ALA A 24 28.32 1.69 -2.05
C ALA A 24 27.20 1.73 -3.10
N GLU A 25 26.84 2.91 -3.61
CA GLU A 25 25.89 3.03 -4.73
C GLU A 25 26.41 2.33 -5.99
N ALA A 26 27.69 2.52 -6.33
CA ALA A 26 28.33 1.87 -7.47
C ALA A 26 28.44 0.35 -7.28
N GLU A 27 28.74 -0.11 -6.07
CA GLU A 27 28.77 -1.53 -5.71
C GLU A 27 27.38 -2.16 -5.84
N TYR A 28 26.34 -1.51 -5.29
CA TYR A 28 24.96 -1.94 -5.43
C TYR A 28 24.56 -2.07 -6.91
N GLU A 29 24.85 -1.04 -7.72
CA GLU A 29 24.55 -1.04 -9.15
C GLU A 29 25.28 -2.15 -9.91
N SER A 30 26.55 -2.39 -9.58
CA SER A 30 27.33 -3.50 -10.15
C SER A 30 26.72 -4.87 -9.82
N ILE A 31 26.29 -5.06 -8.56
CA ILE A 31 25.67 -6.33 -8.13
C ILE A 31 24.32 -6.53 -8.84
N ILE A 32 23.47 -5.52 -8.96
CA ILE A 32 22.17 -5.71 -9.64
C ILE A 32 22.36 -5.98 -11.14
N GLN A 33 23.39 -5.42 -11.78
CA GLN A 33 23.70 -5.71 -13.18
C GLN A 33 24.24 -7.12 -13.37
N GLY A 34 25.05 -7.63 -12.44
CA GLY A 34 25.63 -8.97 -12.52
C GLY A 34 24.76 -10.11 -11.98
N ASN A 35 24.00 -9.86 -10.91
CA ASN A 35 23.21 -10.86 -10.19
C ASN A 35 22.06 -10.23 -9.37
N SER A 36 21.09 -9.64 -10.07
CA SER A 36 19.91 -9.03 -9.45
C SER A 36 19.03 -10.02 -8.66
N VAL A 37 18.98 -11.30 -9.06
CA VAL A 37 18.24 -12.35 -8.34
C VAL A 37 18.82 -12.55 -6.94
N TRP A 38 20.14 -12.63 -6.83
CA TRP A 38 20.81 -12.75 -5.53
C TRP A 38 20.53 -11.53 -4.64
N MET A 39 20.59 -10.31 -5.20
CA MET A 39 20.28 -9.10 -4.44
C MET A 39 18.84 -9.10 -3.92
N MET A 40 17.87 -9.44 -4.77
CA MET A 40 16.46 -9.56 -4.39
C MET A 40 16.29 -10.55 -3.21
N CYS A 41 16.80 -11.78 -3.36
CA CYS A 41 16.63 -12.82 -2.34
C CYS A 41 17.20 -12.39 -0.99
N ASN A 42 18.41 -11.85 -0.98
CA ASN A 42 19.05 -11.50 0.28
C ASN A 42 18.46 -10.25 0.93
N LEU A 43 18.03 -9.25 0.15
CA LEU A 43 17.32 -8.10 0.72
C LEU A 43 15.97 -8.56 1.30
N SER A 44 15.26 -9.48 0.63
CA SER A 44 14.02 -10.07 1.14
C SER A 44 14.24 -10.80 2.45
N GLU A 45 15.27 -11.66 2.51
CA GLU A 45 15.62 -12.40 3.73
C GLU A 45 16.01 -11.44 4.85
N LEU A 46 16.87 -10.46 4.56
CA LEU A 46 17.32 -9.49 5.54
C LEU A 46 16.15 -8.68 6.12
N CYS A 47 15.24 -8.18 5.30
CA CYS A 47 14.06 -7.44 5.74
C CYS A 47 13.14 -8.28 6.62
N ALA A 48 13.01 -9.58 6.34
CA ALA A 48 12.17 -10.48 7.12
C ALA A 48 12.71 -10.73 8.54
N VAL A 49 14.03 -10.72 8.72
CA VAL A 49 14.69 -11.10 9.99
C VAL A 49 15.30 -9.93 10.77
N THR A 50 15.53 -8.77 10.16
CA THR A 50 16.20 -7.63 10.83
C THR A 50 15.28 -6.92 11.82
N ASP A 51 15.77 -6.59 13.03
CA ASP A 51 15.06 -5.71 13.98
C ASP A 51 15.51 -4.24 13.89
N SER A 52 16.58 -3.97 13.11
CA SER A 52 17.05 -2.61 12.87
C SER A 52 16.09 -1.90 11.91
N ALA A 53 15.28 -0.96 12.44
CA ALA A 53 14.38 -0.15 11.62
C ALA A 53 15.11 0.59 10.47
N PRO A 54 16.30 1.19 10.67
CA PRO A 54 17.02 1.83 9.58
C PRO A 54 17.52 0.85 8.50
N THR A 55 17.86 -0.38 8.88
CA THR A 55 18.23 -1.45 7.93
C THR A 55 17.00 -1.93 7.16
N MET A 56 15.88 -2.13 7.86
CA MET A 56 14.61 -2.50 7.26
C MET A 56 14.15 -1.46 6.25
N GLN A 57 14.19 -0.19 6.62
CA GLN A 57 13.81 0.93 5.75
C GLN A 57 14.63 0.94 4.46
N MET A 58 15.97 0.89 4.57
CA MET A 58 16.82 0.88 3.37
C MET A 58 16.57 -0.37 2.51
N GLY A 59 16.47 -1.55 3.13
CA GLY A 59 16.20 -2.79 2.41
C GLY A 59 14.88 -2.75 1.63
N LEU A 60 13.80 -2.25 2.24
CA LEU A 60 12.50 -2.11 1.59
C LEU A 60 12.50 -1.07 0.46
N VAL A 61 13.24 0.04 0.61
CA VAL A 61 13.40 1.03 -0.48
C VAL A 61 14.09 0.39 -1.69
N LEU A 62 15.15 -0.39 -1.46
CA LEU A 62 15.89 -1.05 -2.54
C LEU A 62 15.08 -2.20 -3.17
N LEU A 63 14.38 -3.01 -2.38
CA LEU A 63 13.47 -4.04 -2.88
C LEU A 63 12.34 -3.44 -3.73
N LYS A 64 11.70 -2.38 -3.25
CA LYS A 64 10.67 -1.67 -4.02
C LYS A 64 11.24 -1.19 -5.36
N LYS A 65 12.46 -0.64 -5.38
CA LYS A 65 13.13 -0.27 -6.64
C LYS A 65 13.34 -1.50 -7.55
N LEU A 66 13.82 -2.62 -7.03
CA LEU A 66 13.99 -3.85 -7.82
C LEU A 66 12.65 -4.30 -8.43
N PHE A 67 11.57 -4.30 -7.66
CA PHE A 67 10.24 -4.72 -8.14
C PHE A 67 9.58 -3.72 -9.11
N SER A 68 9.77 -2.41 -8.92
CA SER A 68 9.18 -1.37 -9.79
C SER A 68 10.02 -1.06 -11.04
N SER A 69 11.30 -1.42 -11.04
CA SER A 69 12.21 -1.11 -12.13
C SER A 69 12.01 -2.03 -13.34
N LYS A 70 12.74 -1.70 -14.43
CA LYS A 70 12.91 -2.58 -15.58
C LYS A 70 13.75 -3.84 -15.28
N HIS A 71 14.28 -4.00 -14.06
CA HIS A 71 14.94 -5.24 -13.67
C HIS A 71 13.91 -6.37 -13.68
N ASN A 72 14.31 -7.50 -14.24
CA ASN A 72 13.51 -8.70 -14.42
C ASN A 72 13.88 -9.78 -13.39
N CYS A 73 14.48 -9.40 -12.25
CA CYS A 73 15.03 -10.35 -11.28
C CYS A 73 14.00 -11.34 -10.73
N PHE A 74 12.77 -10.88 -10.49
CA PHE A 74 11.68 -11.76 -10.10
C PHE A 74 11.27 -12.66 -11.28
N ASP A 75 11.12 -12.07 -12.47
CA ASP A 75 10.63 -12.67 -13.71
C ASP A 75 11.53 -13.83 -14.17
N VAL A 76 12.85 -13.68 -14.04
CA VAL A 76 13.85 -14.69 -14.45
C VAL A 76 14.21 -15.69 -13.35
N SER A 77 13.74 -15.47 -12.12
CA SER A 77 13.97 -16.41 -11.03
C SER A 77 13.08 -17.65 -11.17
N ASP A 78 13.55 -18.80 -10.69
CA ASP A 78 12.78 -20.02 -10.72
C ASP A 78 11.55 -19.95 -9.78
N ALA A 79 10.60 -20.87 -9.97
CA ALA A 79 9.35 -20.87 -9.21
C ALA A 79 9.57 -21.03 -7.69
N GLN A 80 10.63 -21.75 -7.28
CA GLN A 80 10.96 -21.94 -5.87
C GLN A 80 11.44 -20.61 -5.25
N THR A 81 12.29 -19.88 -5.97
CA THR A 81 12.81 -18.57 -5.58
C THR A 81 11.68 -17.55 -5.52
N GLN A 82 10.80 -17.51 -6.53
CA GLN A 82 9.61 -16.66 -6.53
C GLN A 82 8.72 -16.95 -5.31
N GLN A 83 8.47 -18.23 -4.99
CA GLN A 83 7.69 -18.61 -3.81
C GLN A 83 8.37 -18.20 -2.50
N ALA A 84 9.69 -18.38 -2.39
CA ALA A 84 10.44 -17.96 -1.21
C ALA A 84 10.38 -16.45 -1.00
N VAL A 85 10.56 -15.64 -2.05
CA VAL A 85 10.44 -14.17 -1.99
C VAL A 85 9.04 -13.76 -1.56
N LYS A 86 7.99 -14.38 -2.11
CA LYS A 86 6.60 -14.16 -1.67
C LYS A 86 6.45 -14.43 -0.17
N GLY A 87 6.87 -15.61 0.31
CA GLY A 87 6.80 -15.95 1.74
C GLY A 87 7.53 -14.94 2.64
N LEU A 88 8.73 -14.50 2.25
CA LEU A 88 9.50 -13.49 2.97
C LEU A 88 8.79 -12.13 2.98
N MET A 89 8.18 -11.73 1.88
CA MET A 89 7.42 -10.48 1.78
C MET A 89 6.13 -10.52 2.62
N SER A 90 5.45 -11.66 2.72
CA SER A 90 4.35 -11.85 3.67
C SER A 90 4.82 -11.73 5.12
N GLN A 91 5.97 -12.29 5.47
CA GLN A 91 6.56 -12.16 6.81
C GLN A 91 6.92 -10.71 7.14
N VAL A 92 7.54 -10.00 6.20
CA VAL A 92 7.82 -8.55 6.31
C VAL A 92 6.55 -7.76 6.57
N LEU A 93 5.48 -8.05 5.84
CA LEU A 93 4.20 -7.37 5.98
C LEU A 93 3.62 -7.54 7.39
N GLY A 94 3.57 -8.79 7.88
CA GLY A 94 3.08 -9.08 9.23
C GLY A 94 3.91 -8.40 10.33
N LYS A 95 5.24 -8.34 10.17
CA LYS A 95 6.12 -7.64 11.10
C LYS A 95 5.93 -6.12 11.07
N ALA A 96 5.83 -5.54 9.87
CA ALA A 96 5.75 -4.10 9.66
C ALA A 96 4.39 -3.51 9.99
N ALA A 97 3.32 -4.32 10.01
CA ALA A 97 1.95 -3.87 10.26
C ALA A 97 1.81 -3.00 11.53
N PHE A 98 2.58 -3.29 12.57
CA PHE A 98 2.46 -2.63 13.88
C PHE A 98 3.50 -1.53 14.13
N GLY A 99 4.20 -1.07 13.09
CA GLY A 99 5.34 -0.16 13.25
C GLY A 99 5.44 0.92 12.18
N PRO A 100 6.44 1.82 12.31
CA PRO A 100 6.63 2.96 11.40
C PRO A 100 6.98 2.54 9.97
N GLN A 101 7.35 1.28 9.73
CA GLN A 101 7.68 0.75 8.42
C GLN A 101 6.46 0.26 7.63
N ARG A 102 5.24 0.33 8.21
CA ARG A 102 3.99 -0.19 7.63
C ARG A 102 3.78 0.26 6.18
N GLY A 103 3.73 1.57 5.94
CA GLY A 103 3.48 2.12 4.60
C GLY A 103 4.58 1.77 3.59
N LEU A 104 5.83 1.67 4.04
CA LEU A 104 6.94 1.27 3.17
C LEU A 104 6.88 -0.23 2.81
N ALA A 105 6.51 -1.09 3.77
CA ALA A 105 6.28 -2.51 3.52
C ALA A 105 5.09 -2.73 2.59
N ALA A 106 3.96 -2.04 2.81
CA ALA A 106 2.79 -2.07 1.93
C ALA A 106 3.18 -1.65 0.50
N ALA A 107 3.93 -0.56 0.34
CA ALA A 107 4.39 -0.09 -0.97
C ALA A 107 5.36 -1.07 -1.66
N CYS A 108 6.22 -1.75 -0.89
CA CYS A 108 7.13 -2.76 -1.42
C CYS A 108 6.39 -4.01 -1.90
N VAL A 109 5.46 -4.54 -1.09
CA VAL A 109 4.60 -5.68 -1.46
C VAL A 109 3.73 -5.31 -2.66
N SER A 110 3.17 -4.11 -2.68
CA SER A 110 2.38 -3.62 -3.81
C SER A 110 3.19 -3.58 -5.11
N ALA A 111 4.46 -3.16 -5.06
CA ALA A 111 5.33 -3.19 -6.24
C ALA A 111 5.54 -4.62 -6.77
N LEU A 112 5.73 -5.61 -5.90
CA LEU A 112 5.83 -7.01 -6.29
C LEU A 112 4.51 -7.53 -6.88
N VAL A 113 3.39 -7.19 -6.26
CA VAL A 113 2.05 -7.58 -6.72
C VAL A 113 1.75 -7.02 -8.12
N VAL A 114 2.06 -5.74 -8.38
CA VAL A 114 1.93 -5.13 -9.71
C VAL A 114 2.85 -5.83 -10.72
N LYS A 115 4.08 -6.16 -10.33
CA LYS A 115 5.02 -6.90 -11.17
C LYS A 115 4.48 -8.29 -11.54
N MET A 116 3.95 -9.04 -10.58
CA MET A 116 3.32 -10.34 -10.82
C MET A 116 2.11 -10.22 -11.75
N HIS A 117 1.27 -9.20 -11.54
CA HIS A 117 0.13 -8.96 -12.41
C HIS A 117 0.55 -8.70 -13.86
N ALA A 118 1.61 -7.93 -14.09
CA ALA A 118 2.18 -7.70 -15.42
C ALA A 118 2.74 -8.98 -16.08
N LEU A 119 3.11 -9.99 -15.28
CA LEU A 119 3.53 -11.32 -15.74
C LEU A 119 2.35 -12.28 -15.94
N GLY A 120 1.10 -11.84 -15.76
CA GLY A 120 -0.09 -12.69 -15.83
C GLY A 120 -0.20 -13.67 -14.65
N GLN A 121 0.48 -13.39 -13.54
CA GLN A 121 0.46 -14.20 -12.33
C GLN A 121 -0.37 -13.52 -11.24
N GLU A 122 -0.91 -14.33 -10.34
CA GLU A 122 -1.63 -13.86 -9.16
C GLU A 122 -0.95 -14.36 -7.89
N TRP A 123 -0.97 -13.52 -6.85
CA TRP A 123 -0.55 -13.91 -5.51
C TRP A 123 -1.77 -14.24 -4.64
N GLY A 124 -2.40 -15.38 -4.93
CA GLY A 124 -3.66 -15.79 -4.28
C GLY A 124 -3.57 -15.84 -2.74
N GLU A 125 -2.46 -16.33 -2.17
CA GLU A 125 -2.24 -16.39 -0.72
C GLU A 125 -2.30 -15.00 -0.04
N LEU A 126 -1.71 -13.98 -0.69
CA LEU A 126 -1.74 -12.61 -0.20
C LEU A 126 -3.19 -12.09 -0.21
N TRP A 127 -3.88 -12.23 -1.34
CA TRP A 127 -5.24 -11.71 -1.47
C TRP A 127 -6.25 -12.43 -0.58
N GLN A 128 -6.11 -13.74 -0.41
CA GLN A 128 -6.89 -14.49 0.56
C GLN A 128 -6.71 -13.91 1.96
N SER A 129 -5.47 -13.64 2.37
CA SER A 129 -5.15 -13.05 3.68
C SER A 129 -5.70 -11.63 3.82
N VAL A 130 -5.48 -10.78 2.80
CA VAL A 130 -5.97 -9.39 2.76
C VAL A 130 -7.48 -9.34 2.92
N PHE A 131 -8.22 -10.09 2.10
CA PHE A 131 -9.67 -10.08 2.18
C PHE A 131 -10.18 -10.72 3.48
N GLN A 132 -9.56 -11.79 3.99
CA GLN A 132 -9.95 -12.37 5.28
C GLN A 132 -9.80 -11.38 6.44
N ILE A 133 -8.73 -10.56 6.44
CA ILE A 133 -8.52 -9.49 7.43
C ILE A 133 -9.63 -8.44 7.30
N LEU A 134 -9.91 -7.95 6.09
CA LEU A 134 -10.89 -6.88 5.85
C LEU A 134 -12.34 -7.34 6.10
N GLU A 135 -12.69 -8.58 5.72
CA GLU A 135 -14.02 -9.16 5.90
C GLU A 135 -14.34 -9.44 7.38
N ASN A 136 -13.32 -9.63 8.22
CA ASN A 136 -13.48 -9.77 9.66
C ASN A 136 -13.49 -8.39 10.35
N ALA A 137 -14.66 -7.97 10.80
CA ALA A 137 -14.86 -6.70 11.51
C ALA A 137 -14.04 -6.59 12.81
N GLU A 138 -13.68 -7.71 13.44
CA GLU A 138 -12.89 -7.76 14.68
C GLU A 138 -11.37 -7.83 14.44
N SER A 139 -10.92 -7.82 13.17
CA SER A 139 -9.49 -7.75 12.88
C SER A 139 -8.88 -6.47 13.43
N ASP A 140 -7.64 -6.58 13.88
CA ASP A 140 -6.83 -5.46 14.36
C ASP A 140 -6.76 -4.32 13.33
N HIS A 141 -6.92 -3.08 13.79
CA HIS A 141 -7.04 -1.93 12.89
C HIS A 141 -5.75 -1.68 12.09
N GLN A 142 -4.57 -1.97 12.65
CA GLN A 142 -3.31 -1.82 11.92
C GLN A 142 -3.20 -2.82 10.76
N LEU A 143 -3.73 -4.04 10.93
CA LEU A 143 -3.83 -5.03 9.86
C LEU A 143 -4.82 -4.59 8.77
N LYS A 144 -5.97 -4.01 9.15
CA LYS A 144 -6.90 -3.43 8.18
C LYS A 144 -6.26 -2.28 7.41
N THR A 145 -5.58 -1.37 8.12
CA THR A 145 -4.87 -0.22 7.53
C THR A 145 -3.87 -0.66 6.46
N ILE A 146 -2.97 -1.61 6.78
CA ILE A 146 -1.96 -2.06 5.82
C ILE A 146 -2.58 -2.78 4.60
N CYS A 147 -3.68 -3.51 4.81
CA CYS A 147 -4.43 -4.14 3.72
C CYS A 147 -5.05 -3.09 2.78
N CYS A 148 -5.66 -2.04 3.34
CA CYS A 148 -6.18 -0.92 2.57
C CYS A 148 -5.05 -0.17 1.82
N GLU A 149 -3.89 0.05 2.45
CA GLU A 149 -2.72 0.67 1.80
C GLU A 149 -2.24 -0.14 0.58
N ILE A 150 -2.25 -1.48 0.66
CA ILE A 150 -1.93 -2.36 -0.48
C ILE A 150 -2.96 -2.19 -1.60
N ILE A 151 -4.26 -2.20 -1.28
CA ILE A 151 -5.33 -2.02 -2.26
C ILE A 151 -5.21 -0.63 -2.92
N ALA A 152 -5.03 0.42 -2.13
CA ALA A 152 -4.87 1.78 -2.62
C ALA A 152 -3.69 1.91 -3.61
N THR A 153 -2.56 1.27 -3.29
CA THR A 153 -1.35 1.34 -4.12
C THR A 153 -1.45 0.49 -5.39
N THR A 154 -2.13 -0.66 -5.32
CA THR A 154 -2.27 -1.60 -6.45
C THR A 154 -3.49 -1.29 -7.34
N GLY A 155 -4.48 -0.56 -6.81
CA GLY A 155 -5.73 -0.18 -7.45
C GLY A 155 -5.60 0.23 -8.91
N PRO A 156 -4.70 1.19 -9.24
CA PRO A 156 -4.54 1.64 -10.63
C PRO A 156 -4.08 0.58 -11.62
N SER A 157 -3.32 -0.42 -11.16
CA SER A 157 -2.79 -1.49 -12.02
C SER A 157 -3.68 -2.74 -12.03
N MET A 158 -4.52 -2.92 -11.02
CA MET A 158 -5.27 -4.15 -10.77
C MET A 158 -6.78 -3.94 -10.70
N ALA A 159 -7.28 -2.88 -11.33
CA ALA A 159 -8.69 -2.51 -11.24
C ALA A 159 -9.64 -3.63 -11.74
N SER A 160 -9.23 -4.43 -12.74
CA SER A 160 -9.98 -5.61 -13.22
C SER A 160 -10.03 -6.76 -12.21
N TYR A 161 -8.95 -6.96 -11.45
CA TYR A 161 -8.91 -7.93 -10.36
C TYR A 161 -9.91 -7.55 -9.27
N PHE A 162 -9.93 -6.27 -8.89
CA PHE A 162 -10.85 -5.76 -7.88
C PHE A 162 -12.32 -5.80 -8.34
N GLU A 163 -12.60 -5.52 -9.61
CA GLU A 163 -13.94 -5.70 -10.17
C GLU A 163 -14.42 -7.16 -10.07
N SER A 164 -13.54 -8.12 -10.35
CA SER A 164 -13.85 -9.55 -10.24
C SER A 164 -14.09 -10.01 -8.79
N HIS A 165 -13.66 -9.22 -7.80
CA HIS A 165 -13.80 -9.50 -6.37
C HIS A 165 -14.66 -8.44 -5.66
N THR A 166 -15.55 -7.76 -6.40
CA THR A 166 -16.34 -6.61 -5.92
C THR A 166 -17.03 -6.88 -4.59
N GLY A 167 -17.69 -8.04 -4.43
CA GLY A 167 -18.41 -8.37 -3.19
C GLY A 167 -17.50 -8.36 -1.95
N ARG A 168 -16.33 -9.01 -2.05
CA ARG A 168 -15.34 -9.07 -0.96
C ARG A 168 -14.76 -7.69 -0.65
N LEU A 169 -14.46 -6.93 -1.70
CA LEU A 169 -13.90 -5.59 -1.59
C LEU A 169 -14.89 -4.63 -0.93
N VAL A 170 -16.16 -4.63 -1.36
CA VAL A 170 -17.21 -3.80 -0.77
C VAL A 170 -17.43 -4.13 0.71
N THR A 171 -17.54 -5.41 1.06
CA THR A 171 -17.67 -5.84 2.47
C THR A 171 -16.47 -5.40 3.28
N GLY A 172 -15.26 -5.64 2.78
CA GLY A 172 -14.02 -5.27 3.47
C GLY A 172 -13.87 -3.75 3.68
N ILE A 173 -14.07 -2.95 2.64
CA ILE A 173 -13.99 -1.48 2.73
C ILE A 173 -15.09 -0.94 3.64
N LYS A 174 -16.31 -1.50 3.61
CA LYS A 174 -17.39 -1.12 4.53
C LYS A 174 -16.97 -1.32 6.00
N ASN A 175 -16.39 -2.47 6.33
CA ASN A 175 -15.91 -2.77 7.68
C ASN A 175 -14.81 -1.78 8.12
N CYS A 176 -13.90 -1.41 7.22
CA CYS A 176 -12.84 -0.46 7.53
C CYS A 176 -13.32 0.99 7.63
N LEU A 177 -14.29 1.42 6.81
CA LEU A 177 -14.92 2.75 6.91
C LEU A 177 -15.78 2.89 8.17
N ALA A 178 -16.26 1.79 8.74
CA ALA A 178 -16.98 1.77 10.02
C ALA A 178 -16.05 1.49 11.23
N ASP A 179 -14.75 1.32 11.01
CA ASP A 179 -13.79 1.00 12.06
C ASP A 179 -13.64 2.18 13.04
N PRO A 180 -13.54 1.94 14.37
CA PRO A 180 -13.29 3.01 15.34
C PRO A 180 -12.00 3.80 15.09
N SER A 181 -10.98 3.18 14.49
CA SER A 181 -9.71 3.81 14.19
C SER A 181 -9.82 4.76 12.98
N VAL A 182 -9.53 6.04 13.23
CA VAL A 182 -9.48 7.08 12.17
C VAL A 182 -8.52 6.67 11.05
N GLU A 183 -7.39 6.06 11.41
CA GLU A 183 -6.37 5.61 10.45
C GLU A 183 -6.92 4.54 9.49
N ALA A 184 -7.64 3.54 10.02
CA ALA A 184 -8.26 2.50 9.20
C ALA A 184 -9.34 3.08 8.28
N ARG A 185 -10.17 4.00 8.78
CA ARG A 185 -11.18 4.70 7.98
C ARG A 185 -10.55 5.49 6.83
N ARG A 186 -9.48 6.22 7.10
CA ARG A 186 -8.75 7.01 6.09
C ARG A 186 -8.11 6.13 5.02
N SER A 187 -7.44 5.04 5.40
CA SER A 187 -6.85 4.13 4.41
C SER A 187 -7.92 3.43 3.57
N ALA A 188 -9.07 3.09 4.15
CA ALA A 188 -10.20 2.53 3.40
C ALA A 188 -10.79 3.54 2.40
N PHE A 189 -10.90 4.80 2.81
CA PHE A 189 -11.31 5.90 1.93
C PHE A 189 -10.36 6.02 0.73
N ASP A 190 -9.04 6.08 0.97
CA ASP A 190 -8.05 6.19 -0.09
C ASP A 190 -8.07 4.97 -1.04
N ALA A 191 -8.18 3.77 -0.48
CA ALA A 191 -8.30 2.54 -1.27
C ALA A 191 -9.54 2.56 -2.18
N LEU A 192 -10.69 2.97 -1.65
CA LEU A 192 -11.94 3.07 -2.40
C LEU A 192 -11.82 4.06 -3.57
N VAL A 193 -11.31 5.27 -3.30
CA VAL A 193 -11.16 6.31 -4.31
C VAL A 193 -10.16 5.89 -5.39
N ASN A 194 -8.98 5.36 -5.02
CA ASN A 194 -7.95 4.98 -5.99
C ASN A 194 -8.41 3.84 -6.91
N VAL A 195 -9.20 2.88 -6.42
CA VAL A 195 -9.79 1.84 -7.28
C VAL A 195 -10.87 2.45 -8.18
N ALA A 196 -11.76 3.29 -7.62
CA ALA A 196 -12.87 3.90 -8.35
C ALA A 196 -12.41 4.82 -9.50
N MET A 197 -11.28 5.51 -9.34
CA MET A 197 -10.65 6.33 -10.38
C MET A 197 -10.22 5.54 -11.61
N CYS A 198 -9.95 4.25 -11.46
CA CYS A 198 -9.45 3.41 -12.54
C CYS A 198 -10.51 2.45 -13.09
N ARG A 199 -11.50 2.06 -12.27
CA ARG A 199 -12.63 1.25 -12.69
C ARG A 199 -13.90 1.67 -11.96
N SER A 200 -14.93 2.01 -12.73
CA SER A 200 -16.27 2.23 -12.19
C SER A 200 -16.86 0.90 -11.72
N ILE A 201 -17.03 0.77 -10.41
CA ILE A 201 -17.66 -0.39 -9.76
C ILE A 201 -18.97 0.13 -9.12
N PRO A 202 -20.15 -0.15 -9.71
CA PRO A 202 -21.42 0.43 -9.26
C PRO A 202 -21.71 0.23 -7.77
N ASP A 203 -21.35 -0.94 -7.25
CA ASP A 203 -21.57 -1.29 -5.85
C ASP A 203 -20.79 -0.41 -4.87
N PHE A 204 -19.77 0.32 -5.32
CA PHE A 204 -19.04 1.25 -4.46
C PHE A 204 -19.89 2.44 -4.03
N ALA A 205 -20.91 2.83 -4.81
CA ALA A 205 -21.75 3.97 -4.49
C ALA A 205 -22.45 3.83 -3.13
N GLN A 206 -22.77 2.60 -2.72
CA GLN A 206 -23.38 2.34 -1.41
C GLN A 206 -22.48 2.69 -0.21
N LEU A 207 -21.18 2.88 -0.43
CA LEU A 207 -20.19 3.23 0.60
C LEU A 207 -20.03 4.75 0.77
N VAL A 208 -20.55 5.56 -0.17
CA VAL A 208 -20.45 7.02 -0.12
C VAL A 208 -21.01 7.62 1.17
N PRO A 209 -22.15 7.17 1.73
CA PRO A 209 -22.61 7.68 3.02
C PRO A 209 -21.59 7.50 4.15
N LEU A 210 -20.87 6.37 4.18
CA LEU A 210 -19.80 6.15 5.15
C LEU A 210 -18.60 7.04 4.87
N MET A 211 -18.22 7.24 3.60
CA MET A 211 -17.14 8.18 3.25
C MET A 211 -17.43 9.59 3.76
N LEU A 212 -18.65 10.09 3.55
CA LEU A 212 -19.06 11.41 4.04
C LEU A 212 -19.06 11.46 5.57
N GLN A 213 -19.44 10.38 6.26
CA GLN A 213 -19.32 10.29 7.71
C GLN A 213 -17.87 10.42 8.17
N VAL A 214 -16.90 9.79 7.49
CA VAL A 214 -15.47 9.93 7.85
C VAL A 214 -15.02 11.39 7.78
N VAL A 215 -15.41 12.11 6.72
CA VAL A 215 -15.11 13.56 6.58
C VAL A 215 -15.74 14.35 7.72
N GLN A 216 -17.02 14.09 8.01
CA GLN A 216 -17.78 14.77 9.06
C GLN A 216 -17.19 14.52 10.45
N ASP A 217 -16.75 13.29 10.74
CA ASP A 217 -16.09 12.93 11.99
C ASP A 217 -14.79 13.72 12.18
N SER A 218 -13.98 13.85 11.13
CA SER A 218 -12.73 14.63 11.16
C SER A 218 -12.98 16.11 11.44
N LEU A 219 -14.02 16.70 10.82
CA LEU A 219 -14.43 18.09 11.08
C LEU A 219 -14.91 18.27 12.53
N ASN A 220 -15.77 17.37 13.01
CA ASN A 220 -16.33 17.42 14.36
C ASN A 220 -15.28 17.22 15.45
N ALA A 221 -14.22 16.46 15.14
CA ALA A 221 -13.07 16.27 16.02
C ALA A 221 -12.05 17.42 15.96
N SER A 222 -12.31 18.46 15.15
CA SER A 222 -11.37 19.57 14.88
C SER A 222 -10.01 19.09 14.36
N ASN A 223 -9.97 17.94 13.68
CA ASN A 223 -8.78 17.41 13.04
C ASN A 223 -8.69 17.92 11.61
N TRP A 224 -8.31 19.20 11.48
CA TRP A 224 -8.35 19.93 10.22
C TRP A 224 -7.41 19.35 9.15
N ASP A 225 -6.23 18.85 9.53
CA ASP A 225 -5.29 18.22 8.59
C ASP A 225 -5.92 16.99 7.92
N ASP A 226 -6.62 16.16 8.70
CA ASP A 226 -7.28 14.97 8.18
C ASP A 226 -8.52 15.33 7.36
N ALA A 227 -9.29 16.32 7.82
CA ALA A 227 -10.46 16.81 7.10
C ALA A 227 -10.07 17.41 5.73
N GLU A 228 -8.98 18.18 5.65
CA GLU A 228 -8.45 18.72 4.41
C GLU A 228 -8.03 17.60 3.45
N GLN A 229 -7.26 16.62 3.94
CA GLN A 229 -6.80 15.50 3.10
C GLN A 229 -7.96 14.64 2.59
N LEU A 230 -8.94 14.34 3.45
CA LEU A 230 -10.13 13.57 3.08
C LEU A 230 -11.01 14.33 2.09
N THR A 231 -11.17 15.65 2.29
CA THR A 231 -11.95 16.50 1.38
C THR A 231 -11.26 16.65 0.03
N GLY A 232 -9.93 16.79 0.00
CA GLY A 232 -9.15 16.77 -1.23
C GLY A 232 -9.32 15.47 -2.01
N LYS A 233 -9.27 14.33 -1.32
CA LYS A 233 -9.54 13.01 -1.92
C LYS A 233 -10.97 12.85 -2.41
N LEU A 234 -11.95 13.39 -1.67
CA LEU A 234 -13.34 13.43 -2.11
C LEU A 234 -13.48 14.23 -3.40
N ALA A 235 -12.84 15.40 -3.49
CA ALA A 235 -12.84 16.24 -4.68
C ALA A 235 -12.17 15.56 -5.87
N ASP A 236 -11.02 14.91 -5.66
CA ASP A 236 -10.36 14.12 -6.70
C ASP A 236 -11.26 12.98 -7.20
N GLY A 237 -11.95 12.31 -6.28
CA GLY A 237 -12.95 11.29 -6.62
C GLY A 237 -14.08 11.86 -7.46
N VAL A 238 -14.66 13.00 -7.10
CA VAL A 238 -15.74 13.64 -7.88
C VAL A 238 -15.27 13.99 -9.28
N ALA A 239 -14.03 14.46 -9.43
CA ALA A 239 -13.45 14.84 -10.71
C ALA A 239 -13.14 13.65 -11.64
N HIS A 240 -12.64 12.54 -11.07
CA HIS A 240 -12.09 11.43 -11.87
C HIS A 240 -12.90 10.12 -11.80
N ALA A 241 -13.78 9.98 -10.81
CA ALA A 241 -14.59 8.80 -10.55
C ALA A 241 -16.08 9.15 -10.30
N PRO A 242 -16.76 9.91 -11.18
CA PRO A 242 -18.13 10.36 -10.93
C PRO A 242 -19.12 9.20 -10.70
N GLY A 243 -18.85 8.03 -11.28
CA GLY A 243 -19.64 6.81 -11.06
C GLY A 243 -19.70 6.35 -9.60
N LEU A 244 -18.66 6.64 -8.80
CA LEU A 244 -18.63 6.38 -7.36
C LEU A 244 -19.77 7.12 -6.62
N PHE A 245 -20.13 8.32 -7.09
CA PHE A 245 -21.10 9.19 -6.41
C PHE A 245 -22.50 9.13 -7.02
N ALA A 246 -22.75 8.17 -7.92
CA ALA A 246 -24.05 7.98 -8.54
C ALA A 246 -25.12 7.77 -7.46
N GLY A 247 -26.20 8.56 -7.52
CA GLY A 247 -27.27 8.54 -6.52
C GLY A 247 -26.99 9.34 -5.23
N HIS A 248 -25.77 9.83 -5.03
CA HIS A 248 -25.36 10.55 -3.82
C HIS A 248 -24.88 11.99 -4.05
N THR A 249 -24.99 12.51 -5.28
CA THR A 249 -24.52 13.85 -5.66
C THR A 249 -25.02 14.96 -4.73
N SER A 250 -26.31 14.91 -4.34
CA SER A 250 -26.86 15.91 -3.41
C SER A 250 -26.16 15.85 -2.05
N ALA A 251 -25.98 14.66 -1.48
CA ALA A 251 -25.32 14.49 -0.18
C ALA A 251 -23.85 14.95 -0.23
N VAL A 252 -23.14 14.65 -1.32
CA VAL A 252 -21.75 15.08 -1.53
C VAL A 252 -21.67 16.61 -1.60
N LEU A 253 -22.55 17.25 -2.38
CA LEU A 253 -22.56 18.72 -2.48
C LEU A 253 -22.89 19.38 -1.14
N HIS A 254 -23.86 18.84 -0.39
CA HIS A 254 -24.18 19.35 0.95
C HIS A 254 -22.97 19.20 1.90
N GLY A 255 -22.32 18.04 1.92
CA GLY A 255 -21.12 17.83 2.75
C GLY A 255 -19.96 18.76 2.39
N LEU A 256 -19.71 18.97 1.09
CA LEU A 256 -18.69 19.92 0.63
C LEU A 256 -19.04 21.37 1.00
N MET A 257 -20.32 21.75 0.94
CA MET A 257 -20.79 23.06 1.37
C MET A 257 -20.64 23.25 2.88
N GLU A 258 -20.94 22.23 3.68
CA GLU A 258 -20.73 22.27 5.14
C GLU A 258 -19.25 22.49 5.47
N VAL A 259 -18.33 21.75 4.83
CA VAL A 259 -16.87 21.96 4.98
C VAL A 259 -16.48 23.38 4.60
N ALA A 260 -16.93 23.88 3.44
CA ALA A 260 -16.59 25.22 2.97
C ALA A 260 -17.17 26.34 3.84
N SER A 261 -18.28 26.08 4.53
CA SER A 261 -18.93 27.02 5.45
C SER A 261 -18.40 26.94 6.88
N ALA A 262 -17.63 25.91 7.23
CA ALA A 262 -17.03 25.77 8.53
C ALA A 262 -16.09 26.95 8.78
N PRO A 263 -16.23 27.68 9.90
CA PRO A 263 -15.38 28.82 10.19
C PRO A 263 -13.93 28.36 10.29
N SER A 264 -13.12 28.77 9.31
CA SER A 264 -11.67 28.57 9.29
C SER A 264 -11.07 29.14 10.58
N VAL A 265 -10.50 28.28 11.43
CA VAL A 265 -9.70 28.67 12.60
C VAL A 265 -8.27 28.94 12.16
#